data_AF-Q2UN21-F1
#
_entry.id   AF-Q2UN21-F1
#
_cell.length_a   1.000
_cell.length_b   1.000
_cell.length_c   1.000
_cell.angle_alpha   90.00
_cell.angle_beta   90.00
_cell.angle_gamma   90.00
#
_symmetry.space_group_name_H-M   'P 1'
#
loop_
_entity.id
_entity.type
_entity.pdbx_description
1 polymer ?
#
loop_
_entity_poly.entity_id
_entity_poly.type
_entity_poly.pdbx_seq_one_letter_code
_entity_poly.pdbx_strand_id
1 'polypeptide(L)'
;MTNVGVVCGIVYGAARRTDGGNHLIRESDSTWQIPIYSCASAAKALIKTVRFRYDGSGSLGGLRVVDMTEKTYQTEDENPLWGVENTSIRLDVAQPLWGIVSKEYQNRSDISVIRKESLWLPGFGDTTLSLPVNGLLNLPGASFHLSSFAYLYSLSSSITNSVSDYTGETSSALYSKWRGYSTQADTTSTIINLIWTDIVANAVVGTRGWLSPQGIPVGSANVSGQVEVPVTEYRKTIQYRVPFGIPAFFALFWILLSMVTVMILLLCGFDDNMGLIGGN
;
A
#
# COMPACT_ATOMS: atom_id res chain seq x y z
N MET A 1 -7.43 -23.62 19.05
CA MET A 1 -7.31 -22.31 18.36
C MET A 1 -8.54 -22.10 17.50
N THR A 2 -9.34 -21.08 17.80
CA THR A 2 -10.67 -20.86 17.16
C THR A 2 -10.89 -19.45 16.66
N ASN A 3 -9.95 -18.53 16.87
CA ASN A 3 -10.16 -17.11 16.60
C ASN A 3 -9.36 -16.69 15.36
N VAL A 4 -9.95 -16.84 14.18
CA VAL A 4 -9.41 -16.27 12.93
C VAL A 4 -9.82 -14.82 12.85
N GLY A 5 -8.85 -13.92 12.62
CA GLY A 5 -9.14 -12.52 12.38
C GLY A 5 -9.73 -12.32 10.99
N VAL A 6 -10.93 -11.77 10.92
CA VAL A 6 -11.65 -11.47 9.68
C VAL A 6 -12.04 -10.00 9.68
N VAL A 7 -11.82 -9.33 8.55
CA VAL A 7 -12.30 -7.97 8.30
C VAL A 7 -13.27 -8.00 7.13
N CYS A 8 -14.46 -7.46 7.34
CA CYS A 8 -15.48 -7.35 6.31
C CYS A 8 -15.56 -5.92 5.78
N GLY A 9 -15.90 -5.77 4.50
CA GLY A 9 -16.09 -4.46 3.88
C GLY A 9 -16.79 -4.53 2.55
N ILE A 10 -17.19 -3.35 2.05
CA ILE A 10 -17.86 -3.20 0.77
C ILE A 10 -16.86 -2.65 -0.25
N VAL A 11 -16.80 -3.28 -1.42
CA VAL A 11 -16.01 -2.82 -2.55
C VAL A 11 -16.94 -2.32 -3.65
N TYR A 12 -16.78 -1.06 -4.01
CA TYR A 12 -17.37 -0.47 -5.20
C TYR A 12 -16.42 -0.71 -6.38
N GLY A 13 -16.89 -1.44 -7.39
CA GLY A 13 -16.12 -1.63 -8.61
C GLY A 13 -16.08 -0.37 -9.48
N ALA A 14 -15.33 -0.42 -10.58
CA ALA A 14 -15.29 0.70 -11.51
C ALA A 14 -16.63 0.83 -12.26
N ALA A 15 -17.08 2.07 -12.44
CA ALA A 15 -18.30 2.37 -13.18
C ALA A 15 -18.20 1.90 -14.64
N ARG A 16 -19.32 1.40 -15.16
CA ARG A 16 -19.45 0.94 -16.55
C ARG A 16 -20.65 1.55 -17.21
N ARG A 17 -20.43 2.06 -18.41
CA ARG A 17 -21.53 2.42 -19.30
C ARG A 17 -22.35 1.21 -19.70
N THR A 18 -23.66 1.37 -19.65
CA THR A 18 -24.65 0.38 -20.09
C THR A 18 -25.33 0.77 -21.40
N ASP A 19 -25.04 1.96 -21.92
CA ASP A 19 -25.61 2.57 -23.13
C ASP A 19 -24.72 2.41 -24.38
N GLY A 20 -23.63 1.64 -24.29
CA GLY A 20 -22.76 1.30 -25.42
C GLY A 20 -21.68 2.32 -25.80
N GLY A 21 -21.57 3.47 -25.11
CA GLY A 21 -20.50 4.43 -25.40
C GLY A 21 -19.19 4.19 -24.62
N ASN A 22 -18.22 5.10 -24.75
CA ASN A 22 -16.88 4.92 -24.20
C ASN A 22 -16.89 4.91 -22.66
N HIS A 23 -16.51 3.79 -22.06
CA HIS A 23 -16.48 3.61 -20.62
C HIS A 23 -15.46 4.51 -19.88
N LEU A 24 -14.50 5.15 -20.56
CA LEU A 24 -13.52 6.08 -19.96
C LEU A 24 -13.93 7.54 -20.04
N ILE A 25 -14.93 7.88 -20.86
CA ILE A 25 -15.32 9.27 -21.13
C ILE A 25 -16.70 9.51 -20.52
N ARG A 26 -16.81 10.58 -19.73
CA ARG A 26 -18.08 11.01 -19.16
C ARG A 26 -18.78 11.95 -20.13
N GLU A 27 -19.84 11.46 -20.74
CA GLU A 27 -20.69 12.21 -21.68
C GLU A 27 -21.98 12.66 -20.98
N SER A 28 -22.59 13.75 -21.45
CA SER A 28 -23.95 14.13 -21.05
C SER A 28 -24.95 13.03 -21.44
N ASP A 29 -26.00 12.84 -20.64
CA ASP A 29 -27.04 11.83 -20.85
C ASP A 29 -26.57 10.37 -20.91
N SER A 30 -25.38 10.08 -20.35
CA SER A 30 -24.84 8.72 -20.27
C SER A 30 -25.36 7.94 -19.06
N THR A 31 -25.62 6.63 -19.26
CA THR A 31 -26.08 5.73 -18.19
C THR A 31 -24.96 4.84 -17.69
N TRP A 32 -24.78 4.80 -16.36
CA TRP A 32 -23.70 4.08 -15.70
C TRP A 32 -24.21 3.11 -14.64
N GLN A 33 -23.53 1.98 -14.52
CA GLN A 33 -23.72 0.99 -13.46
C GLN A 33 -22.42 0.80 -12.70
N ILE A 34 -22.53 0.65 -11.37
CA ILE A 34 -21.41 0.36 -10.47
C ILE A 34 -21.71 -0.97 -9.78
N PRO A 35 -20.85 -1.99 -9.91
CA PRO A 35 -21.02 -3.23 -9.16
C PRO A 35 -20.58 -3.02 -7.71
N ILE A 36 -21.33 -3.62 -6.78
CA ILE A 36 -21.08 -3.55 -5.34
C ILE A 36 -20.85 -4.97 -4.83
N TYR A 37 -19.74 -5.19 -4.14
CA TYR A 37 -19.36 -6.49 -3.59
C TYR A 37 -19.20 -6.41 -2.07
N SER A 38 -19.75 -7.38 -1.36
CA SER A 38 -19.47 -7.58 0.08
C SER A 38 -18.34 -8.60 0.19
N CYS A 39 -17.25 -8.23 0.86
CA CYS A 39 -16.06 -9.06 0.99
C CYS A 39 -15.74 -9.33 2.46
N ALA A 40 -15.17 -10.51 2.72
CA ALA A 40 -14.61 -10.90 4.01
C ALA A 40 -13.18 -11.38 3.79
N SER A 41 -12.23 -10.75 4.46
CA SER A 41 -10.80 -10.97 4.27
C SER A 41 -10.15 -11.50 5.53
N ALA A 42 -9.30 -12.51 5.36
CA ALA A 42 -8.46 -13.08 6.40
C ALA A 42 -7.07 -13.35 5.84
N ALA A 43 -6.05 -13.35 6.69
CA ALA A 43 -4.68 -13.64 6.30
C ALA A 43 -4.24 -15.02 6.80
N LYS A 44 -3.45 -15.71 5.97
CA LYS A 44 -2.88 -17.02 6.27
C LYS A 44 -1.35 -16.94 6.21
N ALA A 45 -0.68 -17.33 7.28
CA ALA A 45 0.76 -17.54 7.29
C ALA A 45 1.10 -18.97 6.87
N LEU A 46 2.08 -19.12 6.00
CA LEU A 46 2.58 -20.40 5.51
C LEU A 46 4.04 -20.27 5.07
N ILE A 47 4.75 -21.38 4.96
CA ILE A 47 6.18 -21.41 4.62
C ILE A 47 6.34 -21.73 3.13
N LYS A 48 7.08 -20.89 2.41
CA LYS A 48 7.42 -21.11 0.99
C LYS A 48 8.93 -21.24 0.79
N THR A 49 9.32 -22.08 -0.16
CA THR A 49 10.67 -22.12 -0.71
C THR A 49 10.74 -21.17 -1.90
N VAL A 50 11.59 -20.16 -1.83
CA VAL A 50 11.78 -19.18 -2.89
C VAL A 50 13.17 -19.34 -3.48
N ARG A 51 13.26 -19.53 -4.80
CA ARG A 51 14.53 -19.57 -5.50
C ARG A 51 14.75 -18.23 -6.20
N PHE A 52 15.94 -17.69 -5.99
CA PHE A 52 16.38 -16.45 -6.61
C PHE A 52 17.48 -16.75 -7.63
N ARG A 53 17.51 -15.97 -8.70
CA ARG A 53 18.64 -15.89 -9.63
C ARG A 53 19.16 -14.46 -9.61
N TYR A 54 20.47 -14.33 -9.45
CA TYR A 54 21.17 -13.06 -9.46
C TYR A 54 22.17 -13.04 -10.62
N ASP A 55 22.17 -11.98 -11.41
CA ASP A 55 23.02 -11.84 -12.60
C ASP A 55 24.39 -11.19 -12.34
N GLY A 56 24.65 -10.72 -11.11
CA GLY A 56 25.94 -10.14 -10.72
C GLY A 56 26.13 -8.66 -11.08
N SER A 57 25.09 -7.95 -11.53
CA SER A 57 25.14 -6.53 -11.94
C SER A 57 25.45 -5.52 -10.83
N GLY A 58 25.80 -5.97 -9.62
CA GLY A 58 26.16 -5.13 -8.48
C GLY A 58 24.98 -4.39 -7.81
N SER A 59 23.76 -4.52 -8.34
CA SER A 59 22.53 -3.93 -7.80
C SER A 59 21.43 -4.98 -7.66
N LEU A 60 20.42 -4.73 -6.81
CA LEU A 60 19.24 -5.62 -6.72
C LEU A 60 18.44 -5.72 -8.02
N GLY A 61 18.68 -4.85 -9.02
CA GLY A 61 18.04 -4.94 -10.34
C GLY A 61 18.34 -6.24 -11.10
N GLY A 62 19.45 -6.90 -10.75
CA GLY A 62 19.83 -8.21 -11.27
C GLY A 62 19.18 -9.41 -10.58
N LEU A 63 18.45 -9.18 -9.49
CA LEU A 63 17.81 -10.22 -8.68
C LEU A 63 16.41 -10.49 -9.20
N ARG A 64 16.11 -11.76 -9.48
CA ARG A 64 14.78 -12.21 -9.89
C ARG A 64 14.38 -13.47 -9.14
N VAL A 65 13.11 -13.52 -8.75
CA VAL A 65 12.47 -14.76 -8.27
C VAL A 65 12.30 -15.66 -9.49
N VAL A 66 12.91 -16.84 -9.46
CA VAL A 66 12.75 -17.85 -10.53
C VAL A 66 11.73 -18.92 -10.18
N ASP A 67 11.46 -19.10 -8.89
CA ASP A 67 10.51 -20.08 -8.41
C ASP A 67 10.03 -19.75 -7.00
N MET A 68 8.78 -20.10 -6.70
CA MET A 68 8.18 -19.91 -5.39
C MET A 68 7.14 -21.01 -5.17
N THR A 69 7.46 -21.96 -4.29
CA THR A 69 6.63 -23.14 -4.02
C THR A 69 6.30 -23.25 -2.54
N GLU A 70 5.08 -23.68 -2.22
CA GLU A 70 4.70 -23.98 -0.84
C GLU A 70 5.49 -25.19 -0.35
N LYS A 71 5.99 -25.12 0.89
CA LYS A 71 6.73 -26.24 1.47
C LYS A 71 5.74 -27.36 1.79
N THR A 72 6.02 -28.55 1.29
CA THR A 72 5.28 -29.78 1.61
C THR A 72 5.96 -30.53 2.74
N TYR A 73 5.17 -31.21 3.56
CA TYR A 73 5.62 -31.95 4.72
C TYR A 73 5.15 -33.40 4.59
N GLN A 74 6.03 -34.36 4.86
CA GLN A 74 5.71 -35.79 4.67
C GLN A 74 4.92 -36.35 5.85
N THR A 75 5.15 -35.80 7.04
CA THR A 75 4.53 -36.26 8.28
C THR A 75 3.99 -35.08 9.08
N GLU A 76 3.05 -35.35 9.98
CA GLU A 76 2.51 -34.31 10.85
C GLU A 76 3.59 -33.66 11.72
N ASP A 77 4.57 -34.44 12.20
CA ASP A 77 5.69 -33.97 13.03
C ASP A 77 6.64 -32.99 12.32
N GLU A 78 6.73 -33.07 10.99
CA GLU A 78 7.51 -32.13 10.17
C GLU A 78 6.84 -30.76 10.01
N ASN A 79 5.52 -30.68 10.23
CA ASN A 79 4.80 -29.41 10.14
C ASN A 79 5.34 -28.42 11.17
N PRO A 80 5.36 -27.11 10.81
CA PRO A 80 5.71 -26.08 11.76
C PRO A 80 4.72 -26.09 12.94
N LEU A 81 5.27 -25.88 14.13
CA LEU A 81 4.49 -25.66 15.33
C LEU A 81 4.20 -24.16 15.40
N TRP A 82 2.96 -23.78 15.10
CA TRP A 82 2.50 -22.41 15.21
C TRP A 82 2.03 -22.14 16.63
N GLY A 83 2.46 -21.01 17.19
CA GLY A 83 1.99 -20.50 18.47
C GLY A 83 1.23 -19.21 18.29
N VAL A 84 0.17 -19.02 19.08
CA VAL A 84 -0.56 -17.77 19.27
C VAL A 84 -0.66 -17.49 20.76
N GLU A 85 -0.29 -16.30 21.17
CA GLU A 85 -0.40 -15.82 22.54
C GLU A 85 -1.85 -15.89 23.05
N ASN A 86 -2.01 -16.40 24.26
CA ASN A 86 -3.26 -16.37 24.98
C ASN A 86 -3.33 -15.10 25.82
N THR A 87 -3.93 -14.05 25.26
CA THR A 87 -4.09 -12.77 25.94
C THR A 87 -5.39 -12.72 26.75
N SER A 88 -5.32 -12.20 27.97
CA SER A 88 -6.48 -11.83 28.78
C SER A 88 -6.98 -10.40 28.50
N ILE A 89 -6.25 -9.67 27.65
CA ILE A 89 -6.58 -8.32 27.22
C ILE A 89 -7.52 -8.40 26.02
N ARG A 90 -8.43 -7.43 25.91
CA ARG A 90 -9.33 -7.36 24.76
C ARG A 90 -8.55 -7.13 23.46
N LEU A 91 -8.97 -7.78 22.39
CA LEU A 91 -8.28 -7.73 21.09
C LEU A 91 -8.28 -6.34 20.44
N ASP A 92 -9.28 -5.51 20.72
CA ASP A 92 -9.31 -4.10 20.30
C ASP A 92 -8.24 -3.24 21.00
N VAL A 93 -7.69 -3.71 22.12
CA VAL A 93 -6.61 -3.03 22.86
C VAL A 93 -5.24 -3.62 22.52
N ALA A 94 -5.12 -4.95 22.50
CA ALA A 94 -3.86 -5.65 22.24
C ALA A 94 -4.08 -6.87 21.34
N GLN A 95 -3.35 -6.90 20.24
CA GLN A 95 -3.41 -8.02 19.29
C GLN A 95 -2.44 -9.12 19.74
N PRO A 96 -2.85 -10.40 19.71
CA PRO A 96 -2.04 -11.49 20.20
C PRO A 96 -0.82 -11.71 19.31
N LEU A 97 0.31 -11.99 19.93
CA LEU A 97 1.50 -12.42 19.20
C LEU A 97 1.28 -13.78 18.54
N TRP A 98 1.86 -13.97 17.36
CA TRP A 98 1.81 -15.23 16.64
C TRP A 98 3.13 -15.51 15.90
N GLY A 99 3.45 -16.79 15.71
CA GLY A 99 4.66 -17.18 15.00
C GLY A 99 4.96 -18.66 15.10
N ILE A 100 6.14 -19.05 14.61
CA ILE A 100 6.66 -20.42 14.75
C ILE A 100 7.33 -20.53 16.13
N VAL A 101 7.02 -21.59 16.86
CA VAL A 101 7.57 -21.86 18.21
C VAL A 101 8.35 -23.17 18.24
N SER A 102 9.39 -23.22 19.09
CA SER A 102 10.13 -24.46 19.35
C SER A 102 9.27 -25.48 20.12
N LYS A 103 9.51 -26.78 19.88
CA LYS A 103 8.75 -27.89 20.50
C LYS A 103 8.72 -27.84 22.03
N GLU A 104 9.78 -27.32 22.65
CA GLU A 104 9.90 -27.12 24.10
C GLU A 104 8.81 -26.20 24.69
N TYR A 105 8.23 -25.30 23.90
CA TYR A 105 7.18 -24.39 24.36
C TYR A 105 5.76 -24.95 24.16
N GLN A 106 5.60 -26.15 23.59
CA GLN A 106 4.30 -26.71 23.22
C GLN A 106 3.31 -26.83 24.41
N ASN A 107 3.82 -26.99 25.64
CA ASN A 107 3.00 -27.22 26.83
C ASN A 107 2.82 -25.97 27.71
N ARG A 108 3.17 -24.78 27.21
CA ARG A 108 2.94 -23.53 27.94
C ARG A 108 1.46 -23.17 27.95
N SER A 109 0.96 -22.70 29.09
CA SER A 109 -0.45 -22.34 29.27
C SER A 109 -0.83 -20.98 28.68
N ASP A 110 0.15 -20.12 28.46
CA ASP A 110 -0.02 -18.76 27.94
C ASP A 110 0.12 -18.67 26.42
N ILE A 111 0.36 -19.79 25.73
CA ILE A 111 0.30 -19.87 24.26
C ILE A 111 -0.59 -21.03 23.82
N SER A 112 -1.42 -20.77 22.82
CA SER A 112 -2.13 -21.81 22.09
C SER A 112 -1.26 -22.27 20.93
N VAL A 113 -0.98 -23.57 20.86
CA VAL A 113 -0.13 -24.15 19.81
C VAL A 113 -0.90 -25.07 18.89
N ILE A 114 -0.52 -25.10 17.61
CA ILE A 114 -1.06 -26.00 16.59
C ILE A 114 0.04 -26.42 15.62
N ARG A 115 0.09 -27.71 15.30
CA ARG A 115 1.03 -28.28 14.33
C ARG A 115 0.33 -28.44 12.99
N LYS A 116 0.61 -27.54 12.03
CA LYS A 116 -0.05 -27.51 10.70
C LYS A 116 0.83 -26.81 9.67
N GLU A 117 0.61 -27.09 8.39
CA GLU A 117 1.32 -26.46 7.28
C GLU A 117 1.16 -24.93 7.22
N SER A 118 0.03 -24.43 7.74
CA SER A 118 -0.29 -23.01 7.75
C SER A 118 -1.12 -22.61 8.97
N LEU A 119 -1.09 -21.32 9.29
CA LEU A 119 -1.85 -20.69 10.35
C LEU A 119 -2.75 -19.59 9.78
N TRP A 120 -4.05 -19.69 10.01
CA TRP A 120 -4.94 -18.54 9.86
C TRP A 120 -4.68 -17.55 10.99
N LEU A 121 -4.37 -16.31 10.63
CA LEU A 121 -3.89 -15.33 11.59
C LEU A 121 -5.04 -14.82 12.48
N PRO A 122 -4.83 -14.74 13.79
CA PRO A 122 -5.82 -14.25 14.73
C PRO A 122 -5.91 -12.72 14.72
N GLY A 123 -6.87 -12.20 15.46
CA GLY A 123 -6.92 -10.79 15.85
C GLY A 123 -8.27 -10.14 15.58
N PHE A 124 -8.29 -8.81 15.72
CA PHE A 124 -9.45 -7.96 15.48
C PHE A 124 -9.07 -6.79 14.57
N GLY A 125 -9.84 -6.54 13.51
CA GLY A 125 -9.64 -5.39 12.63
C GLY A 125 -10.71 -4.33 12.88
N ASP A 126 -10.30 -3.16 13.35
CA ASP A 126 -11.17 -1.98 13.49
C ASP A 126 -11.14 -1.15 12.21
N THR A 127 -12.31 -0.88 11.61
CA THR A 127 -12.51 -0.14 10.36
C THR A 127 -12.82 1.35 10.57
N THR A 128 -12.88 1.84 11.80
CA THR A 128 -13.39 3.20 12.09
C THR A 128 -12.41 4.34 11.82
N LEU A 129 -11.09 4.13 12.00
CA LEU A 129 -10.02 5.14 11.79
C LEU A 129 -8.66 4.44 11.51
N SER A 130 -8.61 3.57 10.52
CA SER A 130 -7.46 2.67 10.33
C SER A 130 -6.36 3.34 9.50
N LEU A 131 -5.18 3.55 10.08
CA LEU A 131 -3.95 3.68 9.29
C LEU A 131 -3.45 2.29 8.92
N PRO A 132 -2.80 2.09 7.76
CA PRO A 132 -2.29 0.77 7.38
C PRO A 132 -1.18 0.27 8.32
N VAL A 133 -0.55 1.18 9.05
CA VAL A 133 0.52 0.90 10.00
C VAL A 133 0.22 1.63 11.30
N ASN A 134 0.38 0.93 12.42
CA ASN A 134 0.36 1.55 13.74
C ASN A 134 1.75 2.13 14.04
N GLY A 135 1.84 3.46 14.17
CA GLY A 135 3.10 4.16 14.42
C GLY A 135 3.75 3.85 15.77
N LEU A 136 3.03 3.19 16.69
CA LEU A 136 3.56 2.74 17.98
C LEU A 136 4.06 1.30 17.93
N LEU A 137 3.44 0.44 17.10
CA LEU A 137 3.70 -1.00 17.07
C LEU A 137 3.54 -1.54 15.65
N ASN A 138 4.66 -1.84 14.98
CA ASN A 138 4.67 -2.52 13.68
C ASN A 138 5.43 -3.86 13.78
N LEU A 139 5.02 -4.70 14.74
CA LEU A 139 5.60 -6.03 14.87
C LEU A 139 4.97 -6.97 13.84
N PRO A 140 5.76 -7.65 12.98
CA PRO A 140 5.24 -8.61 12.00
C PRO A 140 4.43 -9.74 12.64
N GLY A 141 4.80 -10.16 13.85
CA GLY A 141 4.09 -11.22 14.56
C GLY A 141 2.83 -10.76 15.30
N ALA A 142 2.27 -9.57 15.03
CA ALA A 142 1.14 -9.04 15.78
C ALA A 142 -0.06 -8.67 14.90
N SER A 143 -0.06 -7.51 14.23
CA SER A 143 -1.32 -6.86 13.80
C SER A 143 -1.33 -6.26 12.39
N PHE A 144 -0.22 -6.37 11.64
CA PHE A 144 -0.11 -5.72 10.33
C PHE A 144 -1.21 -6.17 9.36
N HIS A 145 -1.61 -7.45 9.42
CA HIS A 145 -2.49 -8.09 8.45
C HIS A 145 -3.92 -7.54 8.51
N LEU A 146 -4.48 -7.37 9.71
CA LEU A 146 -5.85 -6.85 9.88
C LEU A 146 -5.91 -5.34 9.72
N SER A 147 -4.91 -4.61 10.22
CA SER A 147 -4.83 -3.15 10.06
C SER A 147 -4.82 -2.75 8.58
N SER A 148 -4.10 -3.52 7.76
CA SER A 148 -4.05 -3.30 6.31
C SER A 148 -5.38 -3.60 5.62
N PHE A 149 -6.12 -4.63 6.03
CA PHE A 149 -7.47 -4.87 5.50
C PHE A 149 -8.45 -3.78 5.90
N ALA A 150 -8.39 -3.34 7.16
CA ALA A 150 -9.26 -2.29 7.65
C ALA A 150 -9.05 -0.97 6.91
N TYR A 151 -7.79 -0.58 6.70
CA TYR A 151 -7.44 0.57 5.86
C TYR A 151 -7.91 0.40 4.41
N LEU A 152 -7.75 -0.79 3.83
CA LEU A 152 -8.19 -1.06 2.45
C LEU A 152 -9.69 -0.84 2.29
N TYR A 153 -10.50 -1.28 3.26
CA TYR A 153 -11.95 -1.08 3.22
C TYR A 153 -12.39 0.35 3.59
N SER A 154 -11.49 1.19 4.11
CA SER A 154 -11.75 2.62 4.38
C SER A 154 -11.24 3.56 3.30
N LEU A 155 -10.60 3.06 2.22
CA LEU A 155 -9.90 3.88 1.20
C LEU A 155 -10.70 5.06 0.64
N SER A 156 -12.03 4.94 0.53
CA SER A 156 -12.91 6.02 0.04
C SER A 156 -13.08 7.18 1.02
N SER A 157 -12.78 6.95 2.30
CA SER A 157 -12.96 7.90 3.42
C SER A 157 -11.64 8.40 3.99
N SER A 158 -10.55 7.65 3.79
CA SER A 158 -9.24 7.92 4.37
C SER A 158 -8.30 8.57 3.35
N ILE A 159 -8.45 9.87 3.11
CA ILE A 159 -7.42 10.68 2.44
C ILE A 159 -6.30 10.91 3.45
N THR A 160 -5.31 10.01 3.47
CA THR A 160 -4.09 10.21 4.27
C THR A 160 -2.92 10.50 3.33
N ASN A 161 -2.17 11.58 3.60
CA ASN A 161 -0.98 11.96 2.82
C ASN A 161 0.19 10.95 2.93
N SER A 162 0.02 9.88 3.70
CA SER A 162 1.03 8.88 4.02
C SER A 162 1.03 7.66 3.10
N VAL A 163 0.01 7.49 2.24
CA VAL A 163 -0.17 6.29 1.42
C VAL A 163 -0.52 6.70 -0.01
N SER A 164 -0.06 5.94 -0.99
CA SER A 164 -0.38 6.15 -2.40
C SER A 164 -1.88 6.00 -2.68
N ASP A 165 -2.38 6.71 -3.70
CA ASP A 165 -3.74 6.53 -4.20
C ASP A 165 -3.89 5.14 -4.86
N TYR A 166 -4.60 4.24 -4.17
CA TYR A 166 -4.97 2.93 -4.70
C TYR A 166 -6.36 2.89 -5.32
N THR A 167 -7.15 3.95 -5.23
CA THR A 167 -8.53 4.00 -5.77
C THR A 167 -8.53 4.13 -7.29
N GLY A 168 -7.46 4.73 -7.85
CA GLY A 168 -7.36 5.07 -9.26
C GLY A 168 -7.94 6.44 -9.61
N GLU A 169 -8.35 7.24 -8.62
CA GLU A 169 -8.86 8.61 -8.81
C GLU A 169 -7.85 9.50 -9.54
N THR A 170 -6.56 9.39 -9.19
CA THR A 170 -5.47 10.19 -9.75
C THR A 170 -4.70 9.49 -10.87
N SER A 171 -5.08 8.27 -11.25
CA SER A 171 -4.37 7.45 -12.24
C SER A 171 -5.32 6.69 -13.15
N SER A 172 -5.47 7.16 -14.39
CA SER A 172 -6.30 6.53 -15.41
C SER A 172 -5.86 5.11 -15.76
N ALA A 173 -4.56 4.83 -15.70
CA ALA A 173 -4.01 3.49 -15.89
C ALA A 173 -4.44 2.54 -14.77
N LEU A 174 -4.41 3.00 -13.51
CA LEU A 174 -4.84 2.21 -12.36
C LEU A 174 -6.36 1.99 -12.38
N TYR A 175 -7.13 3.03 -12.68
CA TYR A 175 -8.57 2.93 -12.86
C TYR A 175 -8.95 1.92 -13.96
N SER A 176 -8.25 1.95 -15.10
CA SER A 176 -8.46 0.98 -16.18
C SER A 176 -8.14 -0.45 -15.74
N LYS A 177 -7.10 -0.65 -14.94
CA LYS A 177 -6.74 -1.96 -14.37
C LYS A 177 -7.83 -2.45 -13.41
N TRP A 178 -8.29 -1.62 -12.48
CA TRP A 178 -9.37 -1.95 -11.54
C TRP A 178 -10.69 -2.24 -12.22
N ARG A 179 -11.01 -1.54 -13.30
CA ARG A 179 -12.17 -1.88 -14.11
C ARG A 179 -12.12 -3.30 -14.67
N GLY A 180 -10.96 -3.75 -15.13
CA GLY A 180 -10.78 -5.12 -15.63
C GLY A 180 -11.05 -6.16 -14.55
N TYR A 181 -10.56 -5.92 -13.33
CA TYR A 181 -10.74 -6.82 -12.20
C TYR A 181 -12.11 -6.69 -11.51
N SER A 182 -12.79 -5.56 -11.59
CA SER A 182 -14.10 -5.37 -10.93
C SER A 182 -15.28 -5.91 -11.74
N THR A 183 -15.03 -6.91 -12.60
CA THR A 183 -16.04 -7.56 -13.46
C THR A 183 -16.88 -8.57 -12.72
N GLN A 184 -16.25 -9.33 -11.84
CA GLN A 184 -16.85 -10.46 -11.15
C GLN A 184 -16.33 -10.46 -9.71
N ALA A 185 -17.02 -11.17 -8.81
CA ALA A 185 -16.61 -11.23 -7.40
C ALA A 185 -15.18 -11.81 -7.26
N ASP A 186 -14.91 -12.87 -8.02
CA ASP A 186 -13.69 -13.65 -8.02
C ASP A 186 -12.49 -12.77 -8.42
N THR A 187 -12.65 -11.99 -9.50
CA THR A 187 -11.64 -11.08 -10.01
C THR A 187 -11.50 -9.83 -9.13
N THR A 188 -12.57 -9.39 -8.48
CA THR A 188 -12.54 -8.26 -7.54
C THR A 188 -11.66 -8.56 -6.33
N SER A 189 -11.65 -9.82 -5.85
CA SER A 189 -10.74 -10.24 -4.78
C SER A 189 -9.25 -10.03 -5.12
N THR A 190 -8.89 -10.04 -6.42
CA THR A 190 -7.52 -9.76 -6.88
C THR A 190 -7.12 -8.31 -6.62
N ILE A 191 -8.07 -7.37 -6.70
CA ILE A 191 -7.83 -5.96 -6.34
C ILE A 191 -7.42 -5.87 -4.87
N ILE A 192 -8.20 -6.51 -4.00
CA ILE A 192 -7.96 -6.56 -2.56
C ILE A 192 -6.57 -7.15 -2.27
N ASN A 193 -6.28 -8.31 -2.87
CA ASN A 193 -5.01 -9.00 -2.67
C ASN A 193 -3.80 -8.16 -3.12
N LEU A 194 -3.90 -7.47 -4.26
CA LEU A 194 -2.81 -6.64 -4.78
C LEU A 194 -2.53 -5.43 -3.90
N ILE A 195 -3.57 -4.69 -3.51
CA ILE A 195 -3.43 -3.50 -2.64
C ILE A 195 -2.91 -3.93 -1.27
N TRP A 196 -3.50 -4.97 -0.67
CA TRP A 196 -3.07 -5.50 0.64
C TRP A 196 -1.60 -5.93 0.61
N THR A 197 -1.17 -6.65 -0.45
CA THR A 197 0.22 -7.11 -0.58
C THR A 197 1.20 -5.94 -0.66
N ASP A 198 0.88 -4.89 -1.43
CA ASP A 198 1.75 -3.72 -1.58
C ASP A 198 1.88 -2.94 -0.26
N ILE A 199 0.78 -2.76 0.47
CA ILE A 199 0.78 -2.14 1.79
C ILE A 199 1.61 -2.97 2.78
N VAL A 200 1.29 -4.26 2.90
CA VAL A 200 1.88 -5.15 3.89
C VAL A 200 3.35 -5.43 3.61
N ALA A 201 3.80 -5.44 2.35
CA ALA A 201 5.20 -5.63 2.01
C ALA A 201 6.09 -4.65 2.77
N ASN A 202 5.67 -3.39 2.90
CA ASN A 202 6.41 -2.37 3.66
C ASN A 202 6.38 -2.61 5.18
N ALA A 203 5.37 -3.30 5.70
CA ALA A 203 5.25 -3.61 7.12
C ALA A 203 6.12 -4.81 7.54
N VAL A 204 6.37 -5.77 6.63
CA VAL A 204 7.08 -7.03 6.95
C VAL A 204 8.49 -7.11 6.38
N VAL A 205 8.83 -6.31 5.36
CA VAL A 205 10.19 -6.27 4.80
C VAL A 205 11.05 -5.36 5.68
N GLY A 206 12.14 -5.92 6.21
CA GLY A 206 13.13 -5.17 7.02
C GLY A 206 13.03 -5.37 8.53
N THR A 207 12.04 -6.10 9.03
CA THR A 207 11.80 -6.30 10.47
C THR A 207 12.62 -7.43 11.11
N ARG A 208 13.83 -7.70 10.61
CA ARG A 208 14.72 -8.66 11.30
C ARG A 208 15.18 -8.02 12.60
N GLY A 209 14.91 -8.67 13.73
CA GLY A 209 15.38 -8.20 15.03
C GLY A 209 16.90 -8.09 15.05
N TRP A 210 17.42 -6.94 15.45
CA TRP A 210 18.86 -6.65 15.59
C TRP A 210 19.57 -7.55 16.61
N LEU A 211 18.81 -8.31 17.41
CA LEU A 211 19.29 -9.28 18.39
C LEU A 211 19.41 -10.71 17.85
N SER A 212 19.31 -10.91 16.52
CA SER A 212 19.50 -12.24 15.90
C SER A 212 20.88 -12.82 16.29
N PRO A 213 20.98 -14.12 16.65
CA PRO A 213 22.24 -14.74 17.07
C PRO A 213 23.37 -14.54 16.05
N GLN A 214 24.57 -14.36 16.60
CA GLN A 214 25.80 -13.96 15.95
C GLN A 214 26.10 -14.79 14.70
N GLY A 215 26.28 -14.12 13.55
CA GLY A 215 26.81 -14.79 12.36
C GLY A 215 26.60 -14.10 11.02
N ILE A 216 25.81 -13.03 10.92
CA ILE A 216 25.65 -12.30 9.65
C ILE A 216 25.82 -10.80 9.95
N PRO A 217 26.90 -10.16 9.48
CA PRO A 217 27.18 -8.77 9.81
C PRO A 217 26.21 -7.87 9.05
N VAL A 218 25.25 -7.29 9.77
CA VAL A 218 24.56 -6.07 9.34
C VAL A 218 24.68 -5.09 10.51
N GLY A 219 25.63 -4.16 10.39
CA GLY A 219 25.99 -3.19 11.43
C GLY A 219 27.09 -3.71 12.36
N SER A 220 28.17 -2.95 12.49
CA SER A 220 29.27 -3.25 13.42
C SER A 220 28.76 -3.20 14.87
N ALA A 221 28.57 -4.36 15.49
CA ALA A 221 28.34 -4.42 16.93
C ALA A 221 29.59 -3.92 17.66
N ASN A 222 29.46 -2.85 18.44
CA ASN A 222 30.50 -2.44 19.37
C ASN A 222 30.54 -3.42 20.56
N VAL A 223 31.69 -3.55 21.21
CA VAL A 223 32.03 -4.59 22.21
C VAL A 223 31.13 -4.60 23.46
N SER A 224 30.17 -3.68 23.58
CA SER A 224 29.20 -3.56 24.69
C SER A 224 27.82 -4.21 24.44
N GLY A 225 27.58 -4.85 23.29
CA GLY A 225 26.30 -5.50 23.00
C GLY A 225 25.15 -4.51 22.68
N GLN A 226 25.45 -3.22 22.56
CA GLN A 226 24.53 -2.23 22.01
C GLN A 226 24.67 -2.21 20.49
N VAL A 227 23.56 -2.51 19.80
CA VAL A 227 23.50 -2.45 18.34
C VAL A 227 23.05 -1.05 17.95
N GLU A 228 23.98 -0.27 17.38
CA GLU A 228 23.63 1.01 16.77
C GLU A 228 22.90 0.76 15.44
N VAL A 229 21.65 1.19 15.38
CA VAL A 229 20.79 1.06 14.20
C VAL A 229 20.91 2.34 13.37
N PRO A 230 21.50 2.31 12.16
CA PRO A 230 21.53 3.49 11.30
C PRO A 230 20.10 3.84 10.88
N VAL A 231 19.59 4.96 11.37
CA VAL A 231 18.32 5.54 10.90
C VAL A 231 18.65 6.48 9.74
N THR A 232 18.39 6.01 8.52
CA THR A 232 18.40 6.88 7.35
C THR A 232 17.03 7.51 7.20
N GLU A 233 16.89 8.80 7.54
CA GLU A 233 15.65 9.54 7.26
C GLU A 233 15.51 9.75 5.75
N TYR A 234 14.48 9.14 5.16
CA TYR A 234 14.10 9.41 3.78
C TYR A 234 13.28 10.70 3.72
N ARG A 235 13.94 11.81 3.35
CA ARG A 235 13.26 13.08 3.10
C ARG A 235 12.74 13.14 1.67
N LYS A 236 11.49 13.58 1.49
CA LYS A 236 10.92 13.86 0.16
C LYS A 236 11.64 15.07 -0.45
N THR A 237 12.68 14.82 -1.25
CA THR A 237 13.33 15.85 -2.08
C THR A 237 12.67 15.92 -3.44
N ILE A 238 12.08 17.07 -3.77
CA ILE A 238 11.60 17.35 -5.12
C ILE A 238 12.84 17.58 -6.00
N GLN A 239 13.17 16.62 -6.86
CA GLN A 239 14.21 16.78 -7.86
C GLN A 239 13.59 17.34 -9.15
N TYR A 240 13.84 18.61 -9.44
CA TYR A 240 13.45 19.22 -10.71
C TYR A 240 14.44 18.83 -11.80
N ARG A 241 13.96 18.08 -12.79
CA ARG A 241 14.70 17.88 -14.03
C ARG A 241 14.40 19.04 -14.98
N VAL A 242 15.32 20.01 -15.03
CA VAL A 242 15.23 21.25 -15.83
C VAL A 242 14.74 21.03 -17.28
N PRO A 243 15.11 19.96 -18.01
CA PRO A 243 14.62 19.73 -19.37
C PRO A 243 13.09 19.62 -19.49
N PHE A 244 12.42 19.09 -18.47
CA PHE A 244 10.95 18.98 -18.47
C PHE A 244 10.24 20.31 -18.15
N GLY A 245 10.97 21.32 -17.67
CA GLY A 245 10.47 22.67 -17.45
C GLY A 245 10.49 23.54 -18.71
N ILE A 246 11.21 23.13 -19.77
CA ILE A 246 11.39 23.90 -21.01
C ILE A 246 10.04 24.33 -21.63
N PRO A 247 9.02 23.45 -21.78
CA PRO A 247 7.73 23.86 -22.32
C PRO A 247 7.03 24.93 -21.47
N ALA A 248 7.18 24.87 -20.15
CA ALA A 248 6.57 25.84 -19.23
C ALA A 248 7.23 27.22 -19.36
N PHE A 249 8.55 27.30 -19.56
CA PHE A 249 9.24 28.56 -19.81
C PHE A 249 8.85 29.20 -21.14
N PHE A 250 8.66 28.40 -22.19
CA PHE A 250 8.14 28.90 -23.47
C PHE A 250 6.72 29.46 -23.31
N ALA A 251 5.84 28.73 -22.61
CA ALA A 251 4.48 29.21 -22.34
C ALA A 251 4.49 30.53 -21.54
N LEU A 252 5.32 30.63 -20.50
CA LEU A 252 5.45 31.83 -19.67
C LEU A 252 5.98 33.03 -20.47
N PHE A 253 6.95 32.81 -21.36
CA PHE A 253 7.47 33.85 -22.25
C PHE A 253 6.36 34.41 -23.17
N TRP A 254 5.55 33.55 -23.79
CA TRP A 254 4.45 33.99 -24.65
C TRP A 254 3.34 34.70 -23.88
N ILE A 255 3.03 34.26 -22.66
CA ILE A 255 2.07 34.93 -21.77
C ILE A 255 2.59 36.32 -21.38
N LEU A 256 3.88 36.44 -21.05
CA LEU A 256 4.45 37.74 -20.68
C LEU A 256 4.44 38.69 -21.88
N LEU A 257 4.76 38.19 -23.08
CA LEU A 257 4.73 38.97 -24.31
C LEU A 257 3.30 39.46 -24.63
N SER A 258 2.28 38.60 -24.48
CA SER A 258 0.89 39.01 -24.70
C SER A 258 0.40 40.01 -23.66
N MET A 259 0.83 39.89 -22.40
CA MET A 259 0.52 40.87 -21.35
C MET A 259 1.15 42.24 -21.66
N VAL A 260 2.40 42.26 -22.13
CA VAL A 260 3.08 43.50 -22.52
C VAL A 260 2.40 44.15 -23.73
N THR A 261 2.01 43.38 -24.75
CA THR A 261 1.30 43.94 -25.91
C THR A 261 -0.07 44.50 -25.53
N VAL A 262 -0.82 43.80 -24.69
CA VAL A 262 -2.10 44.31 -24.15
C VAL A 262 -1.88 45.60 -23.34
N MET A 263 -0.85 45.65 -22.50
CA MET A 263 -0.53 46.86 -21.72
C MET A 263 -0.18 48.06 -22.61
N ILE A 264 0.61 47.84 -23.67
CA ILE A 264 0.95 48.90 -24.64
C ILE A 264 -0.30 49.38 -25.39
N LEU A 265 -1.17 48.46 -25.84
CA LEU A 265 -2.42 48.82 -26.50
C LEU A 265 -3.37 49.59 -25.59
N LEU A 266 -3.43 49.24 -24.31
CA LEU A 266 -4.22 49.99 -23.32
C LEU A 266 -3.66 51.40 -23.08
N LEU A 267 -2.33 51.57 -23.05
CA LEU A 267 -1.69 52.88 -22.89
C LEU A 267 -1.86 53.75 -24.14
N CYS A 268 -1.67 53.21 -25.35
CA CYS A 268 -1.86 53.95 -26.59
C CYS A 268 -3.35 54.22 -26.90
N GLY A 269 -4.26 53.30 -26.57
CA GLY A 269 -5.70 53.50 -26.75
C GLY A 269 -6.32 54.49 -25.75
N PHE A 270 -5.61 54.81 -24.66
CA PHE A 270 -6.02 55.85 -23.72
C PHE A 270 -5.71 57.27 -24.24
N ASP A 271 -4.68 57.41 -25.08
CA ASP A 271 -4.31 58.71 -25.68
C ASP A 271 -5.27 59.12 -26.81
N ASP A 272 -5.81 58.18 -27.59
CA ASP A 272 -6.76 58.49 -28.68
C ASP A 272 -8.15 58.94 -28.17
N ASN A 273 -8.51 58.63 -26.92
CA ASN A 273 -9.80 59.03 -26.34
C ASN A 273 -9.78 60.43 -25.69
N MET A 274 -8.62 61.08 -25.60
CA MET A 274 -8.51 62.50 -25.19
C MET A 274 -8.48 63.47 -26.38
N GLY A 275 -8.42 62.97 -27.62
CA GLY A 275 -8.43 63.79 -28.84
C GLY A 275 -9.80 64.22 -29.37
N LEU A 276 -10.91 63.69 -28.82
CA LEU A 276 -12.28 63.92 -29.35
C LEU A 276 -13.18 64.81 -28.47
N ILE A 277 -12.65 65.52 -27.47
CA ILE A 277 -13.39 66.52 -26.66
C ILE A 277 -12.77 67.92 -26.81
N GLY A 278 -12.36 68.28 -28.04
CA GLY A 278 -11.71 69.57 -28.32
C GLY A 278 -11.92 70.04 -29.76
N GLY A 279 -13.18 70.24 -30.16
CA GLY A 279 -13.53 70.84 -31.44
C GLY A 279 -14.87 71.55 -31.38
N ASN A 280 -14.84 72.81 -30.97
CA ASN A 280 -15.83 73.83 -31.37
C ASN A 280 -15.47 74.32 -32.77
#